data_AF-A0A7N6BPK8-F1
#
_entry.id   AF-A0A7N6BPK8-F1
#
_cell.length_a   1.000
_cell.length_b   1.000
_cell.length_c   1.000
_cell.angle_alpha   90.00
_cell.angle_beta   90.00
_cell.angle_gamma   90.00
#
_symmetry.space_group_name_H-M   'P 1'
#
loop_
_entity.id
_entity.type
_entity.pdbx_description
1 polymer ?
#
loop_
_entity_poly.entity_id
_entity_poly.type
_entity_poly.pdbx_seq_one_letter_code
_entity_poly.pdbx_strand_id
1 'polypeptide(L)'
;MLSRLVFVSASALKGSGPLGAGLVQASRSLHTSSQSLAPVPPLPETGGKVRHGIIPEELFQLLYPKTGVTGPYMLGTGLLLYLLSKEIYVINHETFAAASIGAVIIYGVKKFGPQVAAYADKINEEKVAKAQEVKDLEISSLTQAIEDEKKEQWRVEGRSMLFDAKRNNVAMLLEINYRERLHMVTNEVKRRLNYQIALQNLTRQLEQEHMVNWVEKNVISSITPQQEKESIAKCITDLKALAKATQAKATV
;
A
#
# COMPACT_ATOMS: atom_id res chain seq x y z
N MET A 1 -1.27 -41.07 36.51
CA MET A 1 -2.34 -40.39 37.26
C MET A 1 -2.77 -39.18 36.44
N LEU A 2 -3.67 -39.33 35.47
CA LEU A 2 -5.13 -39.27 35.59
C LEU A 2 -5.62 -38.07 36.43
N SER A 3 -5.99 -36.96 35.79
CA SER A 3 -7.40 -36.55 35.74
C SER A 3 -7.65 -35.26 34.94
N ARG A 4 -8.48 -35.43 33.89
CA ARG A 4 -9.62 -34.58 33.52
C ARG A 4 -9.35 -33.20 32.90
N LEU A 5 -9.11 -33.25 31.58
CA LEU A 5 -9.80 -32.38 30.62
C LEU A 5 -11.32 -32.47 30.86
N VAL A 6 -11.95 -31.36 31.21
CA VAL A 6 -13.41 -31.23 31.19
C VAL A 6 -13.77 -30.25 30.08
N PHE A 7 -14.20 -30.81 28.94
CA PHE A 7 -15.06 -30.12 27.98
C PHE A 7 -16.40 -29.87 28.67
N VAL A 8 -16.76 -28.62 28.95
CA VAL A 8 -18.14 -28.28 29.31
C VAL A 8 -18.86 -27.84 28.04
N SER A 9 -19.82 -28.70 27.67
CA SER A 9 -20.82 -28.55 26.63
C SER A 9 -21.60 -27.24 26.73
N ALA A 10 -21.74 -26.56 25.59
CA ALA A 10 -22.67 -25.46 25.37
C ALA A 10 -24.11 -25.99 25.40
N SER A 11 -24.77 -25.98 26.56
CA SER A 11 -26.20 -26.29 26.68
C SER A 11 -26.78 -25.79 28.01
N ALA A 12 -27.00 -24.48 28.17
CA ALA A 12 -27.95 -23.94 29.15
C ALA A 12 -28.24 -22.45 28.86
N LEU A 13 -28.80 -22.17 27.68
CA LEU A 13 -29.32 -20.84 27.34
C LEU A 13 -30.85 -20.87 27.46
N LYS A 14 -31.38 -20.59 28.67
CA LYS A 14 -32.79 -20.20 28.85
C LYS A 14 -33.01 -19.61 30.25
N GLY A 15 -33.22 -18.30 30.33
CA GLY A 15 -33.56 -17.62 31.59
C GLY A 15 -33.46 -16.10 31.50
N SER A 16 -34.47 -15.51 30.86
CA SER A 16 -34.97 -14.12 30.93
C SER A 16 -34.21 -13.05 31.76
N GLY A 17 -33.80 -11.97 31.07
CA GLY A 17 -33.62 -10.63 31.64
C GLY A 17 -32.67 -9.76 30.79
N PRO A 18 -33.09 -8.60 30.24
CA PRO A 18 -32.18 -7.71 29.52
C PRO A 18 -31.49 -6.80 30.53
N LEU A 19 -30.36 -7.24 31.08
CA LEU A 19 -29.46 -6.35 31.81
C LEU A 19 -28.40 -5.82 30.85
N GLY A 20 -28.31 -4.50 30.83
CA GLY A 20 -27.53 -3.63 29.97
C GLY A 20 -26.22 -4.17 29.41
N ALA A 21 -26.01 -3.83 28.14
CA ALA A 21 -24.76 -3.93 27.42
C ALA A 21 -23.56 -3.44 28.24
N GLY A 22 -22.48 -4.21 28.19
CA GLY A 22 -21.14 -3.64 28.25
C GLY A 22 -20.45 -3.59 29.61
N LEU A 23 -20.65 -4.58 30.49
CA LEU A 23 -19.62 -4.87 31.50
C LEU A 23 -18.63 -5.85 30.88
N VAL A 24 -17.70 -5.33 30.08
CA VAL A 24 -16.47 -6.04 29.72
C VAL A 24 -15.84 -6.42 31.05
N GLN A 25 -15.94 -7.69 31.40
CA GLN A 25 -15.24 -8.29 32.51
C GLN A 25 -13.76 -8.27 32.12
N ALA A 26 -13.14 -7.08 32.26
CA ALA A 26 -11.72 -6.93 32.25
C ALA A 26 -11.23 -7.81 33.38
N SER A 27 -10.75 -9.00 33.03
CA SER A 27 -9.98 -9.84 33.92
C SER A 27 -8.90 -8.93 34.48
N ARG A 28 -9.07 -8.49 35.73
CA ARG A 28 -7.97 -7.94 36.52
C ARG A 28 -6.95 -9.06 36.51
N SER A 29 -5.93 -8.92 35.68
CA SER A 29 -4.72 -9.72 35.78
C SER A 29 -4.23 -9.51 37.20
N LEU A 30 -4.53 -10.48 38.07
CA LEU A 30 -3.93 -10.54 39.39
C LEU A 30 -2.43 -10.60 39.11
N HIS A 31 -1.79 -9.47 39.39
CA HIS A 31 -0.39 -9.21 39.13
C HIS A 31 0.42 -10.16 40.04
N THR A 32 0.73 -11.35 39.54
CA THR A 32 1.65 -12.28 40.21
C THR A 32 3.11 -11.98 39.87
N SER A 33 3.40 -10.89 39.14
CA SER A 33 4.77 -10.44 38.99
C SER A 33 5.26 -9.84 40.30
N SER A 34 6.51 -10.16 40.64
CA SER A 34 7.22 -9.61 41.80
C SER A 34 6.93 -8.11 41.93
N GLN A 35 6.59 -7.64 43.13
CA GLN A 35 6.33 -6.22 43.44
C GLN A 35 7.43 -5.28 42.92
N SER A 36 8.65 -5.80 42.73
CA SER A 36 9.79 -5.09 42.15
C SER A 36 9.66 -4.72 40.67
N LEU A 37 8.69 -5.28 39.93
CA LEU A 37 8.47 -5.04 38.49
C LEU A 37 7.21 -4.20 38.22
N ALA A 38 6.56 -3.69 39.28
CA ALA A 38 5.44 -2.79 39.11
C ALA A 38 5.93 -1.44 38.54
N PRO A 39 5.18 -0.82 37.61
CA PRO A 39 5.47 0.54 37.16
C PRO A 39 5.47 1.49 38.35
N VAL A 40 6.63 2.09 38.65
CA VAL A 40 6.79 3.09 39.70
C VAL A 40 6.37 4.45 39.11
N PRO A 41 5.69 5.32 39.89
CA PRO A 41 5.42 6.68 39.42
C PRO A 41 6.74 7.39 39.04
N PRO A 42 6.71 8.27 38.03
CA PRO A 42 7.89 9.04 37.64
C PRO A 42 8.35 9.91 38.81
N LEU A 43 9.67 10.15 38.87
CA LEU A 43 10.23 11.06 39.86
C LEU A 43 9.77 12.50 39.55
N PRO A 44 9.54 13.34 40.57
CA PRO A 44 9.28 14.75 40.36
C PRO A 44 10.51 15.44 39.73
N GLU A 45 10.27 16.30 38.75
CA GLU A 45 11.32 17.04 38.00
C GLU A 45 12.17 17.95 38.88
N THR A 46 11.58 18.49 39.95
CA THR A 46 12.28 19.39 40.87
C THR A 46 12.15 18.92 42.31
N GLY A 47 13.27 18.99 43.04
CA GLY A 47 13.30 18.74 44.48
C GLY A 47 12.80 19.93 45.29
N GLY A 48 12.59 19.70 46.59
CA GLY A 48 12.26 20.76 47.54
C GLY A 48 13.36 21.83 47.60
N LYS A 49 12.95 23.10 47.67
CA LYS A 49 13.88 24.23 47.72
C LYS A 49 14.60 24.29 49.06
N VAL A 50 15.92 24.51 49.06
CA VAL A 50 16.76 24.62 50.25
C VAL A 50 17.50 25.95 50.25
N ARG A 51 17.48 26.67 51.38
CA ARG A 51 18.29 27.88 51.61
C ARG A 51 19.58 27.54 52.33
N HIS A 52 20.67 28.25 51.99
CA HIS A 52 22.00 28.07 52.58
C HIS A 52 22.56 26.64 52.52
N GLY A 53 22.04 25.80 51.63
CA GLY A 53 22.49 24.42 51.40
C GLY A 53 22.02 23.38 52.42
N ILE A 54 21.56 23.79 53.61
CA ILE A 54 21.21 22.87 54.71
C ILE A 54 19.75 23.01 55.17
N ILE A 55 19.18 24.22 55.11
CA ILE A 55 17.88 24.49 55.74
C ILE A 55 16.77 24.49 54.68
N PRO A 56 15.77 23.59 54.76
CA PRO A 56 14.69 23.53 53.78
C PRO A 56 13.80 24.77 53.86
N GLU A 57 13.25 25.19 52.71
CA GLU A 57 12.30 26.32 52.61
C GLU A 57 11.06 26.08 53.47
N GLU A 58 10.66 24.81 53.66
CA GLU A 58 9.52 24.41 54.50
C GLU A 58 9.62 24.95 55.93
N LEU A 59 10.83 25.00 56.49
CA LEU A 59 11.05 25.58 57.83
C LEU A 59 10.86 27.10 57.82
N PHE A 60 11.25 27.78 56.73
CA PHE A 60 10.99 29.20 56.57
C PHE A 60 9.50 29.49 56.42
N GLN A 61 8.78 28.68 55.64
CA GLN A 61 7.33 28.81 55.46
C GLN A 61 6.57 28.59 56.76
N LEU A 62 7.00 27.64 57.59
CA LEU A 62 6.40 27.38 58.90
C LEU A 62 6.47 28.60 59.83
N LEU A 63 7.61 29.30 59.85
CA LEU A 63 7.84 30.46 60.72
C LEU A 63 7.35 31.79 60.12
N TYR A 64 7.21 31.85 58.80
CA TYR A 64 6.78 33.04 58.05
C TYR A 64 5.50 33.70 58.60
N PRO A 65 4.38 33.00 58.86
CA PRO A 65 3.14 33.64 59.32
C PRO A 65 3.25 34.25 60.72
N LYS A 66 4.27 33.90 61.51
CA LYS A 66 4.43 34.38 62.89
C LYS A 66 5.52 35.43 63.04
N THR A 67 6.59 35.31 62.26
CA THR A 67 7.84 36.07 62.48
C THR A 67 8.36 36.73 61.20
N GLY A 68 7.62 36.62 60.09
CA GLY A 68 8.01 37.17 58.79
C GLY A 68 9.25 36.49 58.20
N VAL A 69 9.83 37.10 57.16
CA VAL A 69 11.04 36.59 56.48
C VAL A 69 12.25 36.57 57.41
N THR A 70 12.36 37.55 58.31
CA THR A 70 13.52 37.72 59.21
C THR A 70 13.52 36.73 60.37
N GLY A 71 12.36 36.18 60.74
CA GLY A 71 12.21 35.29 61.88
C GLY A 71 13.18 34.11 61.91
N PRO A 72 13.22 33.26 60.87
CA PRO A 72 14.16 32.14 60.80
C PRO A 72 15.64 32.57 60.88
N TYR A 73 15.99 33.72 60.31
CA TYR A 73 17.36 34.24 60.39
C TYR A 73 17.70 34.71 61.81
N MET A 74 16.78 35.39 62.49
CA MET A 74 16.96 35.82 63.88
C MET A 74 16.99 34.64 64.84
N LEU A 75 16.22 33.58 64.57
CA LEU A 75 16.31 32.31 65.29
C LEU A 75 17.69 31.69 65.10
N GLY A 76 18.17 31.60 63.86
CA GLY A 76 19.49 31.04 63.57
C GLY A 76 20.63 31.79 64.24
N THR A 77 20.66 33.12 64.15
CA THR A 77 21.69 33.94 64.82
C THR A 77 21.55 33.90 66.34
N GLY A 78 20.33 33.91 66.88
CA GLY A 78 20.06 33.80 68.30
C GLY A 78 20.49 32.46 68.88
N LEU A 79 20.25 31.36 68.15
CA LEU A 79 20.68 30.01 68.54
C LEU A 79 22.20 29.89 68.53
N LEU A 80 22.87 30.44 67.52
CA LEU A 80 24.34 30.48 67.46
C LEU A 80 24.93 31.26 68.64
N LEU A 81 24.40 32.45 68.94
CA LEU A 81 24.86 33.27 70.07
C LEU A 81 24.61 32.57 71.42
N TYR A 82 23.48 31.89 71.55
CA TYR A 82 23.16 31.10 72.74
C TYR A 82 24.14 29.94 72.95
N LEU A 83 24.46 29.19 71.89
CA LEU A 83 25.43 28.07 71.95
C LEU A 83 26.82 28.53 72.38
N LEU A 84 27.26 29.71 71.91
CA LEU A 84 28.54 30.31 72.31
C LEU A 84 28.49 30.87 73.74
N SER A 85 27.42 31.58 74.11
CA SER A 85 27.29 32.21 75.44
C SER A 85 27.11 31.20 76.57
N LYS A 86 26.56 30.01 76.28
CA LYS A 86 26.41 28.91 77.25
C LYS A 86 27.52 27.87 77.16
N GLU A 87 28.56 28.13 76.36
CA GLU A 87 29.69 27.21 76.15
C GLU A 87 29.27 25.79 75.74
N ILE A 88 28.06 25.63 75.18
CA ILE A 88 27.59 24.37 74.60
C ILE A 88 28.43 24.05 73.35
N TYR A 89 28.90 25.10 72.66
CA TYR A 89 29.90 25.02 71.61
C TYR A 89 31.17 25.76 72.04
N VAL A 90 32.22 25.02 72.40
CA VAL A 90 33.51 25.57 72.85
C VAL A 90 34.43 25.82 71.64
N ILE A 91 35.00 27.03 71.56
CA ILE A 91 35.93 27.41 70.47
C ILE A 91 37.30 26.77 70.74
N ASN A 92 37.53 25.60 70.16
CA ASN A 92 38.79 24.89 70.16
C ASN A 92 39.58 25.08 68.86
N HIS A 93 40.84 24.64 68.83
CA HIS A 93 41.67 24.62 67.61
C HIS A 93 41.01 23.84 66.45
N GLU A 94 40.20 22.82 66.76
CA GLU A 94 39.40 22.05 65.79
C GLU A 94 38.32 22.90 65.10
N THR A 95 37.80 23.94 65.75
CA THR A 95 36.76 24.79 65.15
C THR A 95 37.30 25.63 63.99
N PHE A 96 38.57 26.05 64.07
CA PHE A 96 39.28 26.71 62.97
C PHE A 96 39.56 25.74 61.82
N ALA A 97 39.92 24.48 62.14
CA ALA A 97 40.07 23.44 61.14
C ALA A 97 38.72 23.16 60.43
N ALA A 98 37.62 23.02 61.17
CA ALA A 98 36.29 22.82 60.62
C ALA A 98 35.85 23.98 59.72
N ALA A 99 36.13 25.24 60.10
CA ALA A 99 35.85 26.40 59.27
C ALA A 99 36.62 26.38 57.94
N SER A 100 37.90 25.98 57.98
CA SER A 100 38.73 25.86 56.77
C SER A 100 38.24 24.75 55.82
N ILE A 101 37.85 23.59 56.36
CA ILE A 101 37.28 22.48 55.60
C ILE A 101 35.93 22.88 55.00
N GLY A 102 35.07 23.54 55.78
CA GLY A 102 33.78 24.04 55.32
C GLY A 102 33.93 25.03 54.15
N ALA A 103 34.89 25.94 54.22
CA ALA A 103 35.18 26.88 53.14
C ALA A 103 35.59 26.17 51.83
N VAL A 104 36.45 25.15 51.92
CA VAL A 104 36.86 24.34 50.76
C VAL A 104 35.67 23.57 50.16
N ILE A 105 34.81 22.98 51.00
CA ILE A 105 33.60 22.27 50.55
C ILE A 105 32.66 23.23 49.83
N ILE A 106 32.38 24.41 50.39
CA ILE A 106 31.52 25.42 49.76
C ILE A 106 32.10 25.86 48.41
N TYR A 107 33.43 26.07 48.34
CA TYR A 107 34.11 26.41 47.09
C TYR A 107 34.00 25.28 46.05
N GLY A 108 34.21 24.03 46.47
CA GLY A 108 34.10 22.86 45.62
C GLY A 108 32.70 22.68 45.03
N VAL A 109 31.66 22.77 45.87
CA VAL A 109 30.26 22.67 45.43
C VAL A 109 29.90 23.81 44.47
N LYS A 110 30.31 25.06 44.75
CA LYS A 110 30.00 26.19 43.86
C LYS A 110 30.71 26.10 42.51
N LYS A 111 31.95 25.61 42.49
CA LYS A 111 32.77 25.58 41.27
C LYS A 111 32.51 24.34 40.41
N PHE A 112 32.43 23.17 41.02
CA PHE A 112 32.30 21.89 40.31
C PHE A 112 30.87 21.35 40.29
N GLY A 113 29.97 21.86 41.14
CA GLY A 113 28.55 21.49 41.15
C GLY A 113 27.87 21.48 39.78
N PRO A 114 27.95 22.56 38.96
CA PRO A 114 27.26 22.58 37.66
C PRO A 114 27.85 21.56 36.67
N GLN A 115 29.17 21.29 36.73
CA GLN A 115 29.80 20.30 35.87
C GLN A 115 29.38 18.88 36.23
N VAL A 116 29.28 18.56 37.52
CA VAL A 116 28.82 17.26 38.00
C VAL A 116 27.34 17.05 37.70
N ALA A 117 26.50 18.09 37.86
CA ALA A 117 25.09 18.03 37.51
C ALA A 117 24.88 17.73 36.01
N ALA A 118 25.53 18.51 35.13
CA ALA A 118 25.45 18.29 33.69
C ALA A 118 25.97 16.90 33.26
N TYR A 119 26.99 16.37 33.96
CA TYR A 119 27.49 15.02 33.72
C TYR A 119 26.48 13.94 34.14
N ALA A 120 25.81 14.11 35.28
CA ALA A 120 24.78 13.18 35.74
C ALA A 120 23.56 13.18 34.79
N ASP A 121 23.13 14.35 34.32
CA ASP A 121 22.05 14.50 33.35
C ASP A 121 22.39 13.80 32.04
N LYS A 122 23.62 14.01 31.53
CA LYS A 122 24.11 13.35 30.33
C LYS A 122 24.08 11.83 30.41
N ILE A 123 24.44 11.24 31.56
CA ILE A 123 24.37 9.78 31.73
C ILE A 123 22.91 9.29 31.64
N ASN A 124 21.97 10.04 32.20
CA ASN A 124 20.56 9.67 32.14
C ASN A 124 20.01 9.79 30.71
N GLU A 125 20.33 10.89 30.03
CA GLU A 125 19.98 11.10 28.62
C GLU A 125 20.55 10.00 27.72
N GLU A 126 21.82 9.62 27.88
CA GLU A 126 22.43 8.54 27.10
C GLU A 126 21.76 7.18 27.33
N LYS A 127 21.33 6.88 28.56
CA LYS A 127 20.59 5.64 28.86
C LYS A 127 19.22 5.63 28.19
N VAL A 128 18.49 6.74 28.27
CA VAL A 128 17.18 6.90 27.64
C VAL A 128 17.32 6.84 26.12
N ALA A 129 18.30 7.53 25.54
CA ALA A 129 18.56 7.54 24.10
C ALA A 129 18.88 6.14 23.57
N LYS A 130 19.77 5.38 24.25
CA LYS A 130 20.09 4.00 23.87
C LYS A 130 18.86 3.08 23.96
N ALA A 131 18.05 3.22 25.01
CA ALA A 131 16.82 2.44 25.15
C ALA A 131 15.82 2.76 24.03
N GLN A 132 15.71 4.04 23.67
CA GLN A 132 14.83 4.49 22.58
C GLN A 132 15.35 4.03 21.21
N GLU A 133 16.65 4.10 20.96
CA GLU A 133 17.28 3.60 19.73
C GLU A 133 17.03 2.10 19.54
N VAL A 134 17.27 1.28 20.57
CA VAL A 134 17.00 -0.16 20.51
C VAL A 134 15.54 -0.44 20.22
N LYS A 135 14.63 0.26 20.91
CA LYS A 135 13.19 0.15 20.67
C LYS A 135 12.81 0.52 19.23
N ASP A 136 13.34 1.62 18.71
CA ASP A 136 13.01 2.10 17.36
C ASP A 136 13.59 1.17 16.27
N LEU A 137 14.80 0.64 16.48
CA LEU A 137 15.39 -0.38 15.63
C LEU A 137 14.55 -1.66 15.63
N GLU A 138 14.15 -2.15 16.80
CA GLU A 138 13.28 -3.33 16.93
C GLU A 138 11.93 -3.11 16.24
N ILE A 139 11.26 -1.98 16.48
CA ILE A 139 10.01 -1.62 15.80
C ILE A 139 10.23 -1.62 14.28
N SER A 140 11.29 -0.99 13.78
CA SER A 140 11.57 -0.95 12.34
C SER A 140 11.77 -2.37 11.77
N SER A 141 12.53 -3.22 12.46
CA SER A 141 12.79 -4.59 12.02
C SER A 141 11.51 -5.43 11.98
N LEU A 142 10.63 -5.27 12.98
CA LEU A 142 9.34 -5.96 13.03
C LEU A 142 8.40 -5.45 11.95
N THR A 143 8.39 -4.14 11.65
CA THR A 143 7.59 -3.60 10.55
C THR A 143 8.03 -4.13 9.19
N GLN A 144 9.35 -4.21 8.94
CA GLN A 144 9.89 -4.80 7.71
C GLN A 144 9.51 -6.29 7.59
N ALA A 145 9.64 -7.05 8.67
CA ALA A 145 9.23 -8.46 8.69
C ALA A 145 7.73 -8.64 8.39
N ILE A 146 6.87 -7.76 8.91
CA ILE A 146 5.42 -7.78 8.62
C ILE A 146 5.15 -7.47 7.14
N GLU A 147 5.87 -6.51 6.55
CA GLU A 147 5.72 -6.17 5.13
C GLU A 147 6.16 -7.31 4.22
N ASP A 148 7.24 -7.99 4.56
CA ASP A 148 7.74 -9.12 3.78
C ASP A 148 6.80 -10.33 3.88
N GLU A 149 6.25 -10.61 5.06
CA GLU A 149 5.24 -11.66 5.24
C GLU A 149 3.97 -11.36 4.42
N LYS A 150 3.52 -10.09 4.37
CA LYS A 150 2.40 -9.67 3.53
C LYS A 150 2.69 -9.87 2.04
N LYS A 151 3.92 -9.59 1.58
CA LYS A 151 4.33 -9.83 0.18
C LYS A 151 4.29 -11.32 -0.12
N GLU A 152 4.74 -12.18 0.79
CA GLU A 152 4.69 -13.63 0.59
C GLU A 152 3.25 -14.17 0.58
N GLN A 153 2.36 -13.67 1.45
CA GLN A 153 0.92 -13.99 1.40
C GLN A 153 0.32 -13.60 0.04
N TRP A 154 0.61 -12.39 -0.46
CA TRP A 154 0.17 -11.94 -1.78
C TRP A 154 0.69 -12.83 -2.93
N ARG A 155 1.94 -13.30 -2.85
CA ARG A 155 2.51 -14.24 -3.83
C ARG A 155 1.79 -15.60 -3.80
N VAL A 156 1.42 -16.08 -2.62
CA VAL A 156 0.68 -17.34 -2.47
C VAL A 156 -0.71 -17.22 -3.09
N GLU A 157 -1.40 -16.10 -2.88
CA GLU A 157 -2.70 -15.83 -3.53
C GLU A 157 -2.59 -15.85 -5.07
N GLY A 158 -1.54 -15.21 -5.62
CA GLY A 158 -1.27 -15.18 -7.06
C GLY A 158 -0.97 -16.55 -7.68
N ARG A 159 -0.55 -17.55 -6.90
CA ARG A 159 -0.29 -18.91 -7.40
C ARG A 159 -1.54 -19.59 -7.97
N SER A 160 -2.70 -19.33 -7.37
CA SER A 160 -3.98 -19.86 -7.87
C SER A 160 -4.29 -19.32 -9.28
N MET A 161 -4.11 -18.01 -9.48
CA MET A 161 -4.32 -17.33 -10.75
C MET A 161 -3.39 -17.86 -11.85
N LEU A 162 -2.14 -18.20 -11.51
CA LEU A 162 -1.21 -18.82 -12.46
C LEU A 162 -1.70 -20.19 -12.94
N PHE A 163 -2.24 -21.02 -12.04
CA PHE A 163 -2.79 -22.32 -12.41
C PHE A 163 -4.08 -22.19 -13.23
N ASP A 164 -4.92 -21.21 -12.91
CA ASP A 164 -6.14 -20.92 -13.67
C ASP A 164 -5.81 -20.44 -15.09
N ALA A 165 -4.86 -19.51 -15.23
CA ALA A 165 -4.37 -19.05 -16.52
C ALA A 165 -3.82 -20.20 -17.37
N LYS A 166 -3.05 -21.12 -16.77
CA LYS A 166 -2.55 -22.31 -17.47
C LYS A 166 -3.67 -23.25 -17.91
N ARG A 167 -4.64 -23.52 -17.04
CA ARG A 167 -5.82 -24.36 -17.38
C ARG A 167 -6.62 -23.76 -18.53
N ASN A 168 -6.90 -22.46 -18.45
CA ASN A 168 -7.64 -21.74 -19.48
C ASN A 168 -6.87 -21.69 -20.81
N ASN A 169 -5.55 -21.52 -20.78
CA ASN A 169 -4.72 -21.55 -21.99
C ASN A 169 -4.79 -22.92 -22.69
N VAL A 170 -4.66 -24.02 -21.92
CA VAL A 170 -4.81 -25.37 -22.48
C VAL A 170 -6.21 -25.59 -23.05
N ALA A 171 -7.26 -25.19 -22.33
CA ALA A 171 -8.64 -25.28 -22.82
C ALA A 171 -8.84 -24.49 -24.13
N MET A 172 -8.31 -23.27 -24.19
CA MET A 172 -8.37 -22.43 -25.38
C MET A 172 -7.62 -23.06 -26.56
N LEU A 173 -6.43 -23.62 -26.35
CA LEU A 173 -5.68 -24.31 -27.40
C LEU A 173 -6.43 -25.53 -27.95
N LEU A 174 -7.10 -26.29 -27.08
CA LEU A 174 -7.93 -27.42 -27.50
C LEU A 174 -9.12 -26.96 -28.36
N GLU A 175 -9.81 -25.89 -27.96
CA GLU A 175 -10.90 -25.29 -28.72
C GLU A 175 -10.44 -24.73 -30.08
N ILE A 176 -9.28 -24.07 -30.12
CA ILE A 176 -8.69 -23.56 -31.36
C ILE A 176 -8.42 -24.71 -32.32
N ASN A 177 -7.73 -25.76 -31.86
CA ASN A 177 -7.42 -26.93 -32.68
C ASN A 177 -8.70 -27.62 -33.20
N TYR A 178 -9.72 -27.72 -32.36
CA TYR A 178 -11.01 -28.29 -32.76
C TYR A 178 -11.68 -27.47 -33.86
N ARG A 179 -11.75 -26.14 -33.69
CA ARG A 179 -12.32 -25.22 -34.69
C ARG A 179 -11.51 -25.21 -35.98
N GLU A 180 -10.19 -25.23 -35.90
CA GLU A 180 -9.31 -25.29 -37.07
C GLU A 180 -9.57 -26.55 -37.90
N ARG A 181 -9.73 -27.71 -37.26
CA ARG A 181 -10.10 -28.96 -37.95
C ARG A 181 -11.46 -28.86 -38.65
N LEU A 182 -12.46 -28.28 -38.00
CA LEU A 182 -13.78 -28.06 -38.62
C LEU A 182 -13.71 -27.09 -39.81
N HIS A 183 -12.96 -26.00 -39.66
CA HIS A 183 -12.74 -25.03 -40.73
C HIS A 183 -11.98 -25.64 -41.91
N MET A 184 -10.98 -26.48 -41.66
CA MET A 184 -10.25 -27.20 -42.70
C MET A 184 -11.20 -28.09 -43.53
N VAL A 185 -12.04 -28.90 -42.87
CA VAL A 185 -13.02 -29.76 -43.57
C VAL A 185 -14.02 -28.92 -44.36
N THR A 186 -14.54 -27.84 -43.76
CA THR A 186 -15.49 -26.94 -44.42
C THR A 186 -14.87 -26.28 -45.66
N ASN A 187 -13.62 -25.83 -45.56
CA ASN A 187 -12.89 -25.22 -46.67
C ASN A 187 -12.61 -26.22 -47.78
N GLU A 188 -12.24 -27.46 -47.46
CA GLU A 188 -12.03 -28.51 -48.47
C GLU A 188 -13.32 -28.85 -49.21
N VAL A 189 -14.44 -29.04 -48.51
CA VAL A 189 -15.75 -29.29 -49.15
C VAL A 189 -16.14 -28.11 -50.05
N LYS A 190 -15.98 -26.88 -49.56
CA LYS A 190 -16.23 -25.67 -50.36
C LYS A 190 -15.31 -25.61 -51.58
N ARG A 191 -14.04 -26.01 -51.47
CA ARG A 191 -13.09 -26.05 -52.59
C ARG A 191 -13.54 -27.02 -53.68
N ARG A 192 -14.03 -28.21 -53.29
CA ARG A 192 -14.57 -29.20 -54.24
C ARG A 192 -15.82 -28.67 -54.96
N LEU A 193 -16.73 -28.04 -54.23
CA LEU A 193 -17.95 -27.44 -54.81
C LEU A 193 -17.62 -26.29 -55.75
N ASN A 194 -16.75 -25.36 -55.31
CA ASN A 194 -16.28 -24.25 -56.13
C ASN A 194 -15.59 -24.73 -57.41
N TYR A 195 -14.83 -25.82 -57.33
CA TYR A 195 -14.21 -26.43 -58.51
C TYR A 195 -15.27 -26.92 -59.52
N GLN A 196 -16.34 -27.59 -59.06
CA GLN A 196 -17.43 -28.02 -59.94
C GLN A 196 -18.16 -26.83 -60.59
N ILE A 197 -18.45 -25.79 -59.81
CA ILE A 197 -19.06 -24.55 -60.33
C ILE A 197 -18.15 -23.89 -61.37
N ALA A 198 -16.84 -23.84 -61.11
CA ALA A 198 -15.86 -23.30 -62.05
C ALA A 198 -15.81 -24.09 -63.36
N LEU A 199 -15.84 -25.44 -63.30
CA LEU A 199 -15.92 -26.28 -64.50
C LEU A 199 -17.21 -26.03 -65.29
N GLN A 200 -18.35 -25.90 -64.62
CA GLN A 200 -19.63 -25.59 -65.28
C GLN A 200 -19.59 -24.23 -65.97
N ASN A 201 -19.05 -23.21 -65.30
CA ASN A 201 -18.90 -21.87 -65.87
C ASN A 201 -17.94 -21.87 -67.06
N LEU A 202 -16.81 -22.59 -66.97
CA LEU A 202 -15.86 -22.76 -68.07
C LEU A 202 -16.53 -23.45 -69.27
N THR A 203 -17.26 -24.54 -69.04
CA THR A 203 -17.95 -25.28 -70.12
C THR A 203 -18.95 -24.38 -70.83
N ARG A 204 -19.76 -23.64 -70.08
CA ARG A 204 -20.69 -22.64 -70.65
C ARG A 204 -19.97 -21.55 -71.44
N GLN A 205 -18.82 -21.06 -70.95
CA GLN A 205 -18.00 -20.08 -71.66
C GLN A 205 -17.46 -20.65 -72.98
N LEU A 206 -16.91 -21.87 -72.98
CA LEU A 206 -16.43 -22.52 -74.20
C LEU A 206 -17.55 -22.81 -75.20
N GLU A 207 -18.71 -23.27 -74.74
CA GLU A 207 -19.89 -23.47 -75.58
C GLU A 207 -20.33 -22.16 -76.23
N GLN A 208 -20.38 -21.07 -75.45
CA GLN A 208 -20.72 -19.75 -75.93
C GLN A 208 -19.70 -19.22 -76.95
N GLU A 209 -18.41 -19.33 -76.66
CA GLU A 209 -17.33 -18.93 -77.57
C GLU A 209 -17.35 -19.75 -78.86
N HIS A 210 -17.52 -21.07 -78.77
CA HIS A 210 -17.65 -21.94 -79.93
C HIS A 210 -18.88 -21.60 -80.76
N MET A 211 -20.03 -21.37 -80.12
CA MET A 211 -21.25 -20.93 -80.79
C MET A 211 -21.05 -19.62 -81.53
N VAL A 212 -20.45 -18.61 -80.90
CA VAL A 212 -20.15 -17.31 -81.53
C VAL A 212 -19.22 -17.49 -82.74
N ASN A 213 -18.12 -18.22 -82.58
CA ASN A 213 -17.17 -18.50 -83.66
C ASN A 213 -17.81 -19.30 -84.81
N TRP A 214 -18.68 -20.26 -84.50
CA TRP A 214 -19.39 -21.05 -85.51
C TRP A 214 -20.41 -20.19 -86.26
N VAL A 215 -21.19 -19.37 -85.57
CA VAL A 215 -22.13 -18.43 -86.19
C VAL A 215 -21.37 -17.45 -87.08
N GLU A 216 -20.28 -16.85 -86.60
CA GLU A 216 -19.44 -15.95 -87.38
C GLU A 216 -18.92 -16.62 -88.65
N LYS A 217 -18.35 -17.82 -88.54
CA LYS A 217 -17.82 -18.58 -89.68
C LYS A 217 -18.90 -18.95 -90.70
N ASN A 218 -20.08 -19.37 -90.25
CA ASN A 218 -21.18 -19.71 -91.17
C ASN A 218 -21.78 -18.46 -91.81
N VAL A 219 -21.89 -17.35 -91.09
CA VAL A 219 -22.31 -16.07 -91.67
C VAL A 219 -21.34 -15.67 -92.76
N ILE A 220 -20.03 -15.64 -92.49
CA ILE A 220 -18.98 -15.33 -93.50
C ILE A 220 -19.07 -16.29 -94.69
N SER A 221 -19.24 -17.59 -94.46
CA SER A 221 -19.33 -18.59 -95.54
C SER A 221 -20.64 -18.54 -96.35
N SER A 222 -21.74 -18.09 -95.74
CA SER A 222 -23.06 -18.00 -96.38
C SER A 222 -23.22 -16.73 -97.25
N ILE A 223 -22.39 -15.72 -96.99
CA ILE A 223 -22.33 -14.52 -97.81
C ILE A 223 -21.75 -14.91 -99.17
N THR A 224 -22.62 -15.05 -100.17
CA THR A 224 -22.17 -15.25 -101.55
C THR A 224 -21.64 -13.92 -102.12
N PRO A 225 -20.66 -13.93 -103.02
CA PRO A 225 -20.17 -12.70 -103.67
C PRO A 225 -21.27 -11.97 -104.45
N GLN A 226 -22.38 -12.64 -104.75
CA GLN A 226 -23.57 -12.05 -105.35
C GLN A 226 -24.42 -11.28 -104.33
N GLN A 227 -24.58 -11.80 -103.11
CA GLN A 227 -25.24 -11.11 -101.99
C GLN A 227 -24.47 -9.89 -101.51
N GLU A 228 -23.12 -9.89 -101.56
CA GLU A 228 -22.32 -8.70 -101.26
C GLU A 228 -22.64 -7.56 -102.25
N LYS A 229 -22.72 -7.88 -103.55
CA LYS A 229 -23.09 -6.91 -104.59
C LYS A 229 -24.52 -6.40 -104.41
N GLU A 230 -25.47 -7.27 -104.08
CA GLU A 230 -26.86 -6.88 -103.80
C GLU A 230 -26.99 -6.04 -102.51
N SER A 231 -26.17 -6.32 -101.50
CA SER A 231 -26.10 -5.53 -100.26
C SER A 231 -25.51 -4.15 -100.53
N ILE A 232 -24.44 -4.05 -101.34
CA ILE A 232 -23.90 -2.75 -101.81
C ILE A 232 -24.96 -1.99 -102.62
N ALA A 233 -25.70 -2.67 -103.50
CA ALA A 233 -26.80 -2.06 -104.25
C ALA A 233 -27.90 -1.53 -103.32
N LYS A 234 -28.28 -2.29 -102.27
CA LYS A 234 -29.19 -1.83 -101.22
C LYS A 234 -28.63 -0.63 -100.45
N CYS A 235 -27.36 -0.63 -100.08
CA CYS A 235 -26.74 0.54 -99.45
C CYS A 235 -26.78 1.78 -100.36
N ILE A 236 -26.58 1.61 -101.68
CA ILE A 236 -26.74 2.69 -102.66
C ILE A 236 -28.21 3.14 -102.74
N THR A 237 -29.19 2.24 -102.68
CA THR A 237 -30.60 2.63 -102.67
C THR A 237 -30.98 3.35 -101.39
N ASP A 238 -30.48 2.92 -100.24
CA ASP A 238 -30.74 3.54 -98.94
C ASP A 238 -30.08 4.92 -98.85
N LEU A 239 -28.84 5.06 -99.36
CA LEU A 239 -28.17 6.36 -99.52
C LEU A 239 -28.92 7.27 -100.50
N LYS A 240 -29.45 6.75 -101.61
CA LYS A 240 -30.32 7.52 -102.52
C LYS A 240 -31.64 7.93 -101.85
N ALA A 241 -32.22 7.07 -101.02
CA ALA A 241 -33.44 7.37 -100.27
C ALA A 241 -33.18 8.46 -99.21
N LEU A 242 -32.07 8.34 -98.45
CA LEU A 242 -31.62 9.37 -97.51
C LEU A 242 -31.26 10.68 -98.23
N ALA A 243 -30.60 10.63 -99.39
CA ALA A 243 -30.28 11.80 -100.20
C ALA A 243 -31.52 12.50 -100.76
N LYS A 244 -32.54 11.74 -101.20
CA LYS A 244 -33.84 12.30 -101.57
C LYS A 244 -34.56 12.91 -100.38
N ALA A 245 -34.52 12.26 -99.22
CA ALA A 245 -35.10 12.78 -97.99
C ALA A 245 -34.40 14.07 -97.52
N THR A 246 -33.08 14.20 -97.69
CA THR A 246 -32.33 15.43 -97.37
C THR A 246 -32.52 16.52 -98.42
N GLN A 247 -32.57 16.20 -99.72
CA GLN A 247 -32.90 17.20 -100.76
C GLN A 247 -34.32 17.74 -100.61
N ALA A 248 -35.30 16.89 -100.29
CA ALA A 248 -36.67 17.32 -99.97
C ALA A 248 -36.75 18.21 -98.72
N LYS A 249 -35.79 18.08 -97.80
CA LYS A 249 -35.67 18.92 -96.59
C LYS A 249 -34.90 20.23 -96.81
N ALA A 250 -34.16 20.36 -97.91
CA ALA A 250 -33.39 21.56 -98.26
C ALA A 250 -34.15 22.51 -99.21
N THR A 251 -35.27 22.06 -99.78
CA THR A 251 -36.16 22.86 -100.65
C THR A 251 -37.44 23.34 -99.95
N VAL A 252 -37.49 23.25 -98.61
CA VAL A 252 -38.47 23.87 -97.71
C VAL A 252 -37.70 24.77 -96.76
#